data_AF-A0A941S4T3-F1
#
_entry.id   AF-A0A941S4T3-F1
#
_cell.length_a   1.000
_cell.length_b   1.000
_cell.length_c   1.000
_cell.angle_alpha   90.00
_cell.angle_beta   90.00
_cell.angle_gamma   90.00
#
_symmetry.space_group_name_H-M   'P 1'
#
loop_
_entity.id
_entity.type
_entity.pdbx_description
1 polymer ?
#
loop_
_entity_poly.entity_id
_entity_poly.type
_entity_poly.pdbx_seq_one_letter_code
_entity_poly.pdbx_strand_id
1 'polypeptide(L)'
;MRRLLLAALMALVAMPAWAAGGWRITKDQWSPADEEGFGRFVQAIGDSNCSSSESCLRNPANPYRNTDQAFVDVDVDCAKLPYLLRAYYAWKNGLPFSFVDAVSGSGGDLRYTKTANHPVSRHDFIDSGGGINGPRAVRETIGSVYSATYRTDAAETRGIQSDFYAPALSPQSIRPGTIIYDVNGHVGIVYKIDADGRVYYMDAHPDYTISRSVYGAQFGRSPARLGGGFKNWRPFRLVGAHRDRAGYLLGGHMVFAKNDEIPDYSLVQYLGTEPNPSGDVMKARYSYNGVDLGFYEYARVAISGGKMDYNPVYELRQTMRTICNDLGDRAQYVNLAISDGIANKEHPDRLPDNIYGSDDTTWESYSTPSRDARIKAAAQQFYRDMKDMIAMWINRDPRIVFDGSFLKKHLQQAYDEESNACKIVYMSSGKRPITLTYDDIIKRLYRLSFDPYNCIELRWGAQGDEAANCGDGRQKRA
;
A
#
# COMPACT_ATOMS: atom_id res chain seq x y z
N MET A 1 -13.31 -39.20 49.49
CA MET A 1 -12.23 -38.25 49.85
C MET A 1 -11.44 -37.89 48.59
N ARG A 2 -11.31 -36.57 48.35
CA ARG A 2 -10.37 -35.85 47.47
C ARG A 2 -10.34 -36.14 45.96
N ARG A 3 -11.04 -35.28 45.20
CA ARG A 3 -10.75 -34.94 43.80
C ARG A 3 -9.51 -34.04 43.75
N LEU A 4 -8.51 -34.39 42.94
CA LEU A 4 -7.35 -33.55 42.63
C LEU A 4 -7.70 -32.64 41.44
N LEU A 5 -7.82 -31.35 41.71
CA LEU A 5 -7.85 -30.28 40.70
C LEU A 5 -6.40 -29.94 40.34
N LEU A 6 -5.98 -30.21 39.10
CA LEU A 6 -4.78 -29.61 38.53
C LEU A 6 -5.10 -28.15 38.19
N ALA A 7 -4.52 -27.22 38.94
CA ALA A 7 -4.48 -25.81 38.56
C ALA A 7 -3.34 -25.60 37.54
N ALA A 8 -3.68 -25.24 36.31
CA ALA A 8 -2.71 -24.77 35.32
C ALA A 8 -2.20 -23.39 35.75
N LEU A 9 -0.94 -23.31 36.17
CA LEU A 9 -0.26 -22.05 36.45
C LEU A 9 0.00 -21.34 35.11
N MET A 10 -0.83 -20.36 34.76
CA MET A 10 -0.46 -19.38 33.73
C MET A 10 0.73 -18.57 34.27
N ALA A 11 1.91 -18.78 33.69
CA ALA A 11 3.04 -17.90 33.91
C ALA A 11 2.73 -16.53 33.27
N LEU A 12 2.23 -15.60 34.09
CA LEU A 12 2.25 -14.18 33.76
C LEU A 12 3.72 -13.76 33.65
N VAL A 13 4.20 -13.61 32.41
CA VAL A 13 5.45 -12.87 32.14
C VAL A 13 5.19 -11.42 32.57
N ALA A 14 5.71 -11.06 33.74
CA ALA A 14 5.69 -9.69 34.21
C ALA A 14 6.53 -8.85 33.23
N MET A 15 5.87 -8.01 32.44
CA MET A 15 6.56 -6.98 31.65
C MET A 15 7.22 -6.00 32.65
N PRO A 16 8.51 -5.68 32.51
CA PRO A 16 9.14 -4.71 33.37
C PRO A 16 8.40 -3.37 33.27
N ALA A 17 8.35 -2.60 34.36
CA ALA A 17 7.83 -1.24 34.35
C ALA A 17 8.82 -0.34 33.59
N TRP A 18 8.48 0.00 32.34
CA TRP A 18 9.35 0.83 31.49
C TRP A 18 9.25 2.30 31.93
N ALA A 19 10.36 3.03 31.81
CA ALA A 19 10.27 4.47 31.65
C ALA A 19 9.40 4.72 30.41
N ALA A 20 8.23 5.31 30.64
CA ALA A 20 7.30 5.79 29.63
C ALA A 20 8.04 6.33 28.38
N GLY A 21 8.01 5.60 27.26
CA GLY A 21 8.61 6.06 25.99
C GLY A 21 10.00 5.52 25.62
N GLY A 22 10.69 4.80 26.52
CA GLY A 22 12.04 4.28 26.25
C GLY A 22 12.07 3.15 25.22
N TRP A 23 13.04 3.18 24.30
CA TRP A 23 13.36 2.11 23.35
C TRP A 23 14.74 1.54 23.71
N ARG A 24 14.75 0.36 24.32
CA ARG A 24 15.98 -0.37 24.66
C ARG A 24 16.17 -1.52 23.68
N ILE A 25 17.39 -1.72 23.19
CA ILE A 25 17.69 -2.78 22.22
C ILE A 25 17.97 -4.09 22.96
N THR A 26 17.24 -5.16 22.62
CA THR A 26 17.36 -6.47 23.28
C THR A 26 17.98 -7.54 22.37
N LYS A 27 17.83 -7.36 21.06
CA LYS A 27 18.30 -8.24 19.99
C LYS A 27 19.22 -7.46 19.06
N ASP A 28 20.21 -8.14 18.49
CA ASP A 28 21.12 -7.54 17.52
C ASP A 28 20.58 -7.59 16.08
N GLN A 29 19.50 -8.33 15.82
CA GLN A 29 18.85 -8.38 14.52
C GLN A 29 17.37 -8.76 14.65
N TRP A 30 16.62 -8.56 13.57
CA TRP A 30 15.27 -9.10 13.44
C TRP A 30 15.36 -10.61 13.16
N SER A 31 14.70 -11.41 13.99
CA SER A 31 14.57 -12.85 13.72
C SER A 31 13.40 -13.12 12.76
N PRO A 32 13.33 -14.31 12.14
CA PRO A 32 12.15 -14.70 11.35
C PRO A 32 10.82 -14.58 12.12
N ALA A 33 10.83 -14.84 13.44
CA ALA A 33 9.65 -14.67 14.28
C ALA A 33 9.26 -13.20 14.50
N ASP A 34 10.25 -12.28 14.54
CA ASP A 34 10.00 -10.84 14.62
C ASP A 34 9.37 -10.32 13.32
N GLU A 35 9.84 -10.81 12.17
CA GLU A 35 9.25 -10.51 10.86
C GLU A 35 7.81 -11.01 10.75
N GLU A 36 7.54 -12.22 11.20
CA GLU A 36 6.19 -12.80 11.23
C GLU A 36 5.27 -12.03 12.19
N GLY A 37 5.80 -11.62 13.35
CA GLY A 37 5.08 -10.78 14.31
C GLY A 37 4.74 -9.39 13.74
N PHE A 38 5.67 -8.78 13.01
CA PHE A 38 5.41 -7.54 12.28
C PHE A 38 4.32 -7.74 11.22
N GLY A 39 4.38 -8.83 10.46
CA GLY A 39 3.33 -9.17 9.50
C GLY A 39 1.96 -9.30 10.15
N ARG A 40 1.85 -10.01 11.28
CA ARG A 40 0.60 -10.11 12.04
C ARG A 40 0.09 -8.76 12.54
N PHE A 41 0.99 -7.89 12.99
CA PHE A 41 0.65 -6.53 13.41
C PHE A 41 0.08 -5.72 12.23
N VAL A 42 0.76 -5.71 11.08
CA VAL A 42 0.30 -5.02 9.86
C VAL A 42 -1.04 -5.58 9.39
N GLN A 43 -1.20 -6.91 9.40
CA GLN A 43 -2.45 -7.56 9.03
C GLN A 43 -3.60 -7.13 9.96
N ALA A 44 -3.41 -7.14 11.27
CA ALA A 44 -4.45 -6.73 12.22
C ALA A 44 -4.90 -5.28 11.99
N ILE A 45 -3.95 -4.37 11.72
CA ILE A 45 -4.28 -2.99 11.36
C ILE A 45 -5.07 -2.92 10.04
N GLY A 46 -4.59 -3.63 9.01
CA GLY A 46 -5.24 -3.68 7.71
C GLY A 46 -6.61 -4.35 7.71
N ASP A 47 -6.87 -5.32 8.58
CA ASP A 47 -8.19 -5.95 8.75
C ASP A 47 -9.15 -5.10 9.60
N SER A 48 -8.64 -4.10 10.31
CA SER A 48 -9.47 -3.20 11.13
C SER A 48 -10.23 -2.17 10.29
N ASN A 49 -11.16 -1.46 10.93
CA ASN A 49 -11.92 -0.36 10.34
C ASN A 49 -11.25 1.01 10.49
N CYS A 50 -9.96 1.08 10.85
CA CYS A 50 -9.28 2.37 10.96
C CYS A 50 -9.16 3.05 9.59
N SER A 51 -9.28 4.38 9.57
CA SER A 51 -9.37 5.20 8.36
C SER A 51 -8.29 6.28 8.29
N SER A 52 -7.36 6.32 9.25
CA SER A 52 -6.22 7.25 9.30
C SER A 52 -5.09 6.63 10.13
N SER A 53 -3.85 7.08 9.97
CA SER A 53 -2.72 6.56 10.77
C SER A 53 -2.95 6.67 12.27
N GLU A 54 -3.47 7.82 12.68
CA GLU A 54 -3.93 8.12 14.02
C GLU A 54 -5.00 7.15 14.55
N SER A 55 -6.05 6.89 13.77
CA SER A 55 -7.11 5.97 14.19
C SER A 55 -6.62 4.53 14.19
N CYS A 56 -5.67 4.16 13.32
CA CYS A 56 -5.05 2.85 13.30
C CYS A 56 -4.19 2.60 14.55
N LEU A 57 -3.36 3.56 14.96
CA LEU A 57 -2.57 3.43 16.19
C LEU A 57 -3.43 3.36 17.45
N ARG A 58 -4.59 4.04 17.46
CA ARG A 58 -5.55 3.97 18.57
C ARG A 58 -6.49 2.75 18.51
N ASN A 59 -6.54 2.03 17.38
CA ASN A 59 -7.49 0.94 17.17
C ASN A 59 -7.23 -0.25 18.12
N PRO A 60 -8.25 -0.96 18.62
CA PRO A 60 -8.07 -2.20 19.38
C PRO A 60 -7.19 -3.27 18.72
N ALA A 61 -7.11 -3.27 17.37
CA ALA A 61 -6.21 -4.12 16.60
C ALA A 61 -4.72 -3.86 16.87
N ASN A 62 -4.35 -2.66 17.32
CA ASN A 62 -3.00 -2.37 17.81
C ASN A 62 -2.84 -2.89 19.25
N PRO A 63 -2.00 -3.92 19.50
CA PRO A 63 -1.78 -4.44 20.84
C PRO A 63 -1.02 -3.46 21.75
N TYR A 64 -0.31 -2.49 21.17
CA TYR A 64 0.54 -1.56 21.90
C TYR A 64 -0.15 -0.22 22.23
N ARG A 65 -1.38 0.02 21.75
CA ARG A 65 -2.09 1.31 21.84
C ARG A 65 -2.13 1.95 23.23
N ASN A 66 -2.23 1.12 24.27
CA ASN A 66 -2.32 1.59 25.66
C ASN A 66 -0.96 2.04 26.25
N THR A 67 0.13 1.84 25.51
CA THR A 67 1.50 2.20 25.89
C THR A 67 1.98 3.49 25.23
N ASP A 68 1.16 4.13 24.39
CA ASP A 68 1.58 5.21 23.49
C ASP A 68 1.56 6.60 24.11
N GLN A 69 0.79 6.82 25.18
CA GLN A 69 0.67 8.13 25.82
C GLN A 69 0.31 9.23 24.79
N ALA A 70 1.10 10.30 24.68
CA ALA A 70 0.90 11.40 23.73
C ALA A 70 1.56 11.18 22.35
N PHE A 71 2.04 9.97 22.03
CA PHE A 71 2.62 9.66 20.72
C PHE A 71 1.58 9.58 19.60
N VAL A 72 0.30 9.52 19.93
CA VAL A 72 -0.80 9.14 19.02
C VAL A 72 -1.15 10.17 17.93
N ASP A 73 -0.62 11.39 18.01
CA ASP A 73 -0.83 12.44 16.99
C ASP A 73 0.27 12.32 15.92
N VAL A 74 -0.02 11.51 14.89
CA VAL A 74 0.90 11.18 13.78
C VAL A 74 0.12 11.00 12.48
N ASP A 75 0.27 11.99 11.62
CA ASP A 75 -0.22 11.99 10.26
C ASP A 75 0.87 11.57 9.28
N VAL A 76 0.53 10.66 8.35
CA VAL A 76 1.46 10.12 7.36
C VAL A 76 0.82 9.99 6.00
N ASP A 77 1.65 10.15 4.97
CA ASP A 77 1.33 9.83 3.58
C ASP A 77 1.75 8.38 3.24
N CYS A 78 1.52 8.00 1.98
CA CYS A 78 1.78 6.66 1.47
C CYS A 78 3.21 6.16 1.73
N ALA A 79 4.21 7.05 1.61
CA ALA A 79 5.61 6.69 1.76
C ALA A 79 6.01 6.53 3.23
N LYS A 80 5.36 7.27 4.12
CA LYS A 80 5.65 7.26 5.56
C LYS A 80 4.93 6.14 6.32
N LEU A 81 3.75 5.69 5.87
CA LEU A 81 2.98 4.64 6.55
C LEU A 81 3.79 3.34 6.78
N PRO A 82 4.53 2.78 5.80
CA PRO A 82 5.39 1.62 6.04
C PRO A 82 6.43 1.83 7.13
N TYR A 83 7.12 2.98 7.11
CA TYR A 83 8.15 3.31 8.08
C TYR A 83 7.55 3.58 9.46
N LEU A 84 6.39 4.23 9.55
CA LEU A 84 5.65 4.41 10.80
C LEU A 84 5.40 3.05 11.46
N LEU A 85 4.78 2.12 10.73
CA LEU A 85 4.43 0.80 11.28
C LEU A 85 5.68 0.00 11.66
N ARG A 86 6.72 0.03 10.82
CA ARG A 86 7.96 -0.72 11.06
C ARG A 86 8.76 -0.16 12.24
N ALA A 87 9.00 1.15 12.29
CA ALA A 87 9.73 1.80 13.37
C ALA A 87 8.97 1.70 14.71
N TYR A 88 7.65 1.88 14.67
CA TYR A 88 6.79 1.69 15.83
C TYR A 88 6.87 0.26 16.37
N TYR A 89 6.73 -0.75 15.50
CA TYR A 89 6.87 -2.15 15.91
C TYR A 89 8.28 -2.43 16.47
N ALA A 90 9.33 -1.88 15.86
CA ALA A 90 10.70 -2.02 16.31
C ALA A 90 10.89 -1.49 17.74
N TRP A 91 10.37 -0.28 17.99
CA TRP A 91 10.39 0.35 19.30
C TRP A 91 9.65 -0.51 20.33
N LYS A 92 8.43 -0.94 20.05
CA LYS A 92 7.61 -1.69 21.00
C LYS A 92 8.17 -3.08 21.34
N ASN A 93 9.05 -3.62 20.49
CA ASN A 93 9.63 -4.95 20.64
C ASN A 93 11.13 -4.93 20.96
N GLY A 94 11.73 -3.76 21.19
CA GLY A 94 13.15 -3.64 21.51
C GLY A 94 14.08 -4.16 20.41
N LEU A 95 13.68 -3.97 19.15
CA LEU A 95 14.41 -4.40 17.96
C LEU A 95 15.30 -3.26 17.45
N PRO A 96 16.44 -3.56 16.79
CA PRO A 96 17.28 -2.53 16.18
C PRO A 96 16.57 -1.93 14.96
N PHE A 97 16.84 -0.65 14.66
CA PHE A 97 16.24 0.05 13.53
C PHE A 97 17.22 1.07 12.93
N SER A 98 17.21 1.14 11.61
CA SER A 98 17.98 2.08 10.79
C SER A 98 17.22 2.32 9.50
N PHE A 99 17.39 3.52 8.93
CA PHE A 99 16.74 3.89 7.68
C PHE A 99 17.64 4.81 6.84
N VAL A 100 17.43 4.83 5.54
CA VAL A 100 18.04 5.81 4.62
C VAL A 100 17.38 7.16 4.85
N ASP A 101 18.13 8.12 5.38
CA ASP A 101 17.65 9.46 5.71
C ASP A 101 17.97 10.51 4.63
N ALA A 102 18.82 10.16 3.65
CA ALA A 102 19.05 10.99 2.47
C ALA A 102 19.34 10.17 1.21
N VAL A 103 18.81 10.65 0.10
CA VAL A 103 19.08 10.14 -1.25
C VAL A 103 19.55 11.26 -2.17
N SER A 104 20.33 10.91 -3.17
CA SER A 104 20.74 11.79 -4.28
C SER A 104 20.32 11.20 -5.62
N GLY A 105 20.20 12.03 -6.65
CA GLY A 105 19.82 11.58 -7.99
C GLY A 105 20.06 12.69 -9.02
N SER A 106 19.65 12.44 -10.25
CA SER A 106 19.76 13.40 -11.35
C SER A 106 18.39 13.72 -11.93
N GLY A 107 18.16 14.99 -12.27
CA GLY A 107 16.87 15.51 -12.69
C GLY A 107 16.27 16.44 -11.62
N GLY A 108 15.06 16.94 -11.86
CA GLY A 108 14.33 17.79 -10.93
C GLY A 108 13.84 17.01 -9.71
N ASP A 109 12.53 16.95 -9.51
CA ASP A 109 11.93 16.22 -8.39
C ASP A 109 12.31 14.72 -8.41
N LEU A 110 13.11 14.32 -7.41
CA LEU A 110 13.66 12.97 -7.25
C LEU A 110 12.58 11.87 -7.14
N ARG A 111 11.32 12.23 -6.85
CA ARG A 111 10.19 11.30 -6.84
C ARG A 111 9.87 10.76 -8.23
N TYR A 112 10.15 11.53 -9.29
CA TYR A 112 9.64 11.29 -10.66
C TYR A 112 10.73 11.23 -11.75
N THR A 113 12.01 11.14 -11.40
CA THR A 113 13.14 11.18 -12.36
C THR A 113 13.27 9.92 -13.21
N LYS A 114 13.86 10.01 -14.41
CA LYS A 114 14.07 8.81 -15.27
C LYS A 114 15.25 7.91 -14.84
N THR A 115 15.99 8.32 -13.81
CA THR A 115 17.17 7.62 -13.29
C THR A 115 16.92 7.14 -11.86
N ALA A 116 17.76 6.21 -11.40
CA ALA A 116 17.75 5.75 -10.01
C ALA A 116 18.14 6.90 -9.06
N ASN A 117 17.64 6.85 -7.83
CA ASN A 117 18.23 7.56 -6.72
C ASN A 117 19.22 6.64 -5.99
N HIS A 118 20.21 7.24 -5.35
CA HIS A 118 21.25 6.57 -4.59
C HIS A 118 21.17 7.00 -3.12
N PRO A 119 21.07 6.06 -2.16
CA PRO A 119 21.26 6.36 -0.76
C PRO A 119 22.64 7.00 -0.52
N VAL A 120 22.66 8.13 0.19
CA VAL A 120 23.91 8.86 0.51
C VAL A 120 24.14 9.01 2.01
N SER A 121 23.13 8.76 2.83
CA SER A 121 23.23 8.71 4.28
C SER A 121 22.25 7.69 4.86
N ARG A 122 22.54 7.25 6.10
CA ARG A 122 21.68 6.41 6.93
C ARG A 122 21.69 6.94 8.36
N HIS A 123 20.54 6.83 9.01
CA HIS A 123 20.41 7.09 10.43
C HIS A 123 20.24 5.77 11.21
N ASP A 124 21.18 5.48 12.10
CA ASP A 124 21.16 4.30 12.98
C ASP A 124 20.71 4.72 14.39
N PHE A 125 19.60 4.13 14.88
CA PHE A 125 19.19 4.33 16.26
C PHE A 125 19.97 3.40 17.19
N ILE A 126 21.05 3.92 17.78
CA ILE A 126 21.95 3.19 18.69
C ILE A 126 21.67 3.60 20.14
N ASP A 127 21.45 2.62 21.02
CA ASP A 127 21.34 2.84 22.46
C ASP A 127 22.74 3.03 23.07
N SER A 128 22.97 4.17 23.71
CA SER A 128 24.24 4.50 24.39
C SER A 128 24.19 4.30 25.91
N GLY A 129 23.12 3.68 26.43
CA GLY A 129 22.92 3.34 27.84
C GLY A 129 21.71 4.03 28.47
N GLY A 130 21.30 5.16 27.90
CA GLY A 130 20.11 5.92 28.33
C GLY A 130 18.79 5.40 27.74
N GLY A 131 18.84 4.53 26.74
CA GLY A 131 17.70 4.21 25.88
C GLY A 131 17.45 5.27 24.81
N ILE A 132 16.91 4.83 23.68
CA ILE A 132 16.47 5.71 22.60
C ILE A 132 15.09 6.28 22.98
N ASN A 133 14.82 7.54 22.66
CA ASN A 133 13.48 8.10 22.81
C ASN A 133 12.61 7.60 21.65
N GLY A 134 11.78 6.57 21.91
CA GLY A 134 10.98 5.91 20.89
C GLY A 134 10.03 6.84 20.12
N PRO A 135 9.19 7.63 20.80
CA PRO A 135 8.31 8.60 20.14
C PRO A 135 9.07 9.58 19.22
N ARG A 136 10.21 10.09 19.67
CA ARG A 136 11.04 11.00 18.87
C ARG A 136 11.68 10.28 17.68
N ALA A 137 12.20 9.08 17.88
CA ALA A 137 12.84 8.29 16.82
C ALA A 137 11.86 7.96 15.69
N VAL A 138 10.61 7.59 16.02
CA VAL A 138 9.58 7.34 15.01
C VAL A 138 9.22 8.63 14.26
N ARG A 139 9.08 9.77 14.97
CA ARG A 139 8.83 11.08 14.35
C ARG A 139 9.98 11.53 13.43
N GLU A 140 11.22 11.30 13.84
CA GLU A 140 12.41 11.57 13.03
C GLU A 140 12.42 10.71 11.76
N THR A 141 12.07 9.42 11.87
CA THR A 141 11.96 8.53 10.72
C THR A 141 10.94 9.05 9.70
N ILE A 142 9.70 9.30 10.12
CA ILE A 142 8.63 9.75 9.21
C ILE A 142 8.85 11.19 8.71
N GLY A 143 9.64 12.01 9.41
CA GLY A 143 10.01 13.36 8.97
C GLY A 143 11.04 13.38 7.84
N SER A 144 11.82 12.31 7.70
CA SER A 144 12.92 12.22 6.73
C SER A 144 12.58 11.40 5.48
N VAL A 145 11.70 10.40 5.58
CA VAL A 145 11.36 9.52 4.45
C VAL A 145 10.24 10.07 3.59
N TYR A 146 10.34 9.82 2.28
CA TYR A 146 9.37 10.21 1.25
C TYR A 146 9.52 9.29 0.03
N SER A 147 8.62 9.34 -0.95
CA SER A 147 8.55 8.32 -2.01
C SER A 147 9.82 8.17 -2.86
N ALA A 148 10.72 9.17 -2.89
CA ALA A 148 12.01 9.05 -3.58
C ALA A 148 13.01 8.10 -2.90
N THR A 149 12.85 7.81 -1.60
CA THR A 149 13.70 6.84 -0.88
C THR A 149 13.47 5.41 -1.37
N TYR A 150 12.32 5.13 -1.97
CA TYR A 150 11.97 3.83 -2.56
C TYR A 150 12.51 3.67 -3.99
N ARG A 151 12.84 4.77 -4.68
CA ARG A 151 13.29 4.83 -6.09
C ARG A 151 14.77 4.46 -6.25
N THR A 152 15.17 3.33 -5.71
CA THR A 152 16.55 2.82 -5.74
C THR A 152 16.67 1.66 -6.71
N ASP A 153 17.83 1.53 -7.36
CA ASP A 153 18.09 0.40 -8.26
C ASP A 153 18.07 -0.92 -7.48
N ALA A 154 17.16 -1.81 -7.86
CA ALA A 154 16.98 -3.12 -7.23
C ALA A 154 18.18 -4.05 -7.42
N ALA A 155 19.06 -3.77 -8.38
CA ALA A 155 20.27 -4.52 -8.65
C ALA A 155 21.55 -3.89 -8.06
N GLU A 156 21.46 -2.72 -7.42
CA GLU A 156 22.64 -2.05 -6.85
C GLU A 156 23.28 -2.89 -5.75
N THR A 157 24.62 -2.96 -5.77
CA THR A 157 25.43 -3.72 -4.80
C THR A 157 26.51 -2.87 -4.15
N ARG A 158 26.64 -1.59 -4.54
CA ARG A 158 27.68 -0.67 -4.09
C ARG A 158 27.12 0.43 -3.21
N GLY A 159 28.02 1.06 -2.46
CA GLY A 159 27.69 2.19 -1.60
C GLY A 159 26.75 1.81 -0.44
N ILE A 160 26.00 2.81 0.01
CA ILE A 160 25.00 2.64 1.06
C ILE A 160 23.84 1.82 0.50
N GLN A 161 23.56 0.70 1.15
CA GLN A 161 22.48 -0.20 0.74
C GLN A 161 21.12 0.49 0.88
N SER A 162 20.16 0.18 0.01
CA SER A 162 18.76 0.58 0.17
C SER A 162 18.12 -0.09 1.37
N ASP A 163 17.11 0.55 1.99
CA ASP A 163 16.29 -0.07 3.06
C ASP A 163 15.53 -1.30 2.58
N PHE A 164 15.44 -1.48 1.26
CA PHE A 164 14.68 -2.54 0.64
C PHE A 164 15.54 -3.41 -0.28
N TYR A 165 15.07 -4.62 -0.50
CA TYR A 165 15.51 -5.50 -1.59
C TYR A 165 14.30 -5.96 -2.40
N ALA A 166 14.53 -6.42 -3.63
CA ALA A 166 13.51 -7.02 -4.47
C ALA A 166 13.33 -8.50 -4.10
N PRO A 167 12.17 -8.91 -3.55
CA PRO A 167 11.93 -10.29 -3.16
C PRO A 167 11.49 -11.16 -4.34
N ALA A 168 11.68 -12.47 -4.20
CA ALA A 168 11.06 -13.47 -5.04
C ALA A 168 9.53 -13.38 -4.95
N LEU A 169 8.85 -13.69 -6.06
CA LEU A 169 7.41 -13.83 -6.06
C LEU A 169 7.08 -15.27 -5.63
N SER A 170 6.81 -15.45 -4.33
CA SER A 170 6.56 -16.75 -3.71
C SER A 170 5.67 -16.62 -2.47
N PRO A 171 5.05 -17.71 -1.99
CA PRO A 171 4.24 -17.69 -0.76
C PRO A 171 5.03 -17.31 0.50
N GLN A 172 6.33 -17.58 0.52
CA GLN A 172 7.19 -17.31 1.69
C GLN A 172 7.77 -15.90 1.68
N SER A 173 7.94 -15.31 0.49
CA SER A 173 8.61 -14.03 0.29
C SER A 173 7.65 -12.84 0.35
N ILE A 174 6.47 -12.96 -0.26
CA ILE A 174 5.47 -11.89 -0.23
C ILE A 174 4.53 -12.17 0.93
N ARG A 175 4.43 -11.22 1.87
CA ARG A 175 3.69 -11.38 3.13
C ARG A 175 3.18 -10.04 3.65
N PRO A 176 2.26 -10.03 4.63
CA PRO A 176 1.94 -8.80 5.35
C PRO A 176 3.21 -8.09 5.83
N GLY A 177 3.34 -6.80 5.54
CA GLY A 177 4.56 -6.02 5.75
C GLY A 177 5.45 -5.83 4.52
N THR A 178 5.24 -6.59 3.44
CA THR A 178 5.86 -6.34 2.12
C THR A 178 5.35 -5.01 1.57
N ILE A 179 6.24 -4.24 0.94
CA ILE A 179 5.92 -2.94 0.34
C ILE A 179 5.66 -3.10 -1.15
N ILE A 180 4.74 -2.30 -1.67
CA ILE A 180 4.49 -2.13 -3.09
C ILE A 180 4.84 -0.68 -3.43
N TYR A 181 5.74 -0.46 -4.38
CA TYR A 181 6.12 0.86 -4.84
C TYR A 181 5.85 1.00 -6.33
N ASP A 182 5.29 2.11 -6.80
CA ASP A 182 5.35 2.47 -8.21
C ASP A 182 6.11 3.77 -8.44
N VAL A 183 6.64 3.88 -9.65
CA VAL A 183 7.52 4.99 -10.04
C VAL A 183 6.79 6.33 -10.21
N ASN A 184 5.46 6.36 -10.06
CA ASN A 184 4.67 7.58 -9.95
C ASN A 184 4.54 8.03 -8.48
N GLY A 185 5.39 7.53 -7.59
CA GLY A 185 5.53 8.03 -6.22
C GLY A 185 4.50 7.48 -5.24
N HIS A 186 3.74 6.43 -5.62
CA HIS A 186 2.78 5.79 -4.74
C HIS A 186 3.37 4.56 -4.06
N VAL A 187 3.03 4.38 -2.78
CA VAL A 187 3.53 3.31 -1.91
C VAL A 187 2.36 2.67 -1.18
N GLY A 188 2.30 1.34 -1.19
CA GLY A 188 1.36 0.56 -0.39
C GLY A 188 2.09 -0.44 0.50
N ILE A 189 1.46 -0.88 1.58
CA ILE A 189 1.93 -1.98 2.41
C ILE A 189 0.93 -3.14 2.33
N VAL A 190 1.43 -4.32 1.98
CA VAL A 190 0.64 -5.56 1.97
C VAL A 190 0.18 -5.83 3.40
N TYR A 191 -1.11 -6.07 3.59
CA TYR A 191 -1.66 -6.46 4.90
C TYR A 191 -2.29 -7.85 4.89
N LYS A 192 -2.66 -8.38 3.73
CA LYS A 192 -3.29 -9.70 3.62
C LYS A 192 -3.01 -10.33 2.26
N ILE A 193 -2.88 -11.65 2.24
CA ILE A 193 -2.78 -12.44 1.01
C ILE A 193 -3.74 -13.60 1.15
N ASP A 194 -4.66 -13.76 0.20
CA ASP A 194 -5.56 -14.92 0.18
C ASP A 194 -4.86 -16.15 -0.41
N ALA A 195 -5.42 -17.33 -0.15
CA ALA A 195 -4.84 -18.62 -0.58
C ALA A 195 -4.71 -18.77 -2.11
N ASP A 196 -5.41 -17.93 -2.88
CA ASP A 196 -5.33 -17.83 -4.33
C ASP A 196 -4.32 -16.78 -4.83
N GLY A 197 -3.48 -16.26 -3.92
CA GLY A 197 -2.43 -15.28 -4.21
C GLY A 197 -2.93 -13.86 -4.40
N ARG A 198 -4.21 -13.57 -4.14
CA ARG A 198 -4.72 -12.20 -4.17
C ARG A 198 -4.08 -11.38 -3.06
N VAL A 199 -3.35 -10.34 -3.42
CA VAL A 199 -2.61 -9.48 -2.49
C VAL A 199 -3.42 -8.23 -2.18
N TYR A 200 -3.72 -8.03 -0.90
CA TYR A 200 -4.39 -6.85 -0.37
C TYR A 200 -3.37 -5.91 0.25
N TYR A 201 -3.50 -4.62 -0.05
CA TYR A 201 -2.65 -3.58 0.49
C TYR A 201 -3.46 -2.45 1.08
N MET A 202 -2.83 -1.72 1.99
CA MET A 202 -3.32 -0.43 2.48
C MET A 202 -2.28 0.65 2.20
N ASP A 203 -2.75 1.86 2.00
CA ASP A 203 -1.94 3.04 1.71
C ASP A 203 -2.53 4.25 2.43
N ALA A 204 -1.67 5.08 3.01
CA ALA A 204 -2.07 6.38 3.53
C ALA A 204 -1.95 7.45 2.43
N HIS A 205 -2.63 8.57 2.61
CA HIS A 205 -2.70 9.64 1.62
C HIS A 205 -2.26 11.00 2.19
N PRO A 206 -1.98 12.01 1.35
CA PRO A 206 -1.60 13.35 1.82
C PRO A 206 -2.63 14.06 2.71
N ASP A 207 -3.90 13.65 2.66
CA ASP A 207 -4.99 14.11 3.56
C ASP A 207 -5.15 13.23 4.82
N TYR A 208 -4.21 12.30 5.03
CA TYR A 208 -4.08 11.43 6.21
C TYR A 208 -5.13 10.33 6.33
N THR A 209 -5.93 10.10 5.29
CA THR A 209 -6.80 8.93 5.23
C THR A 209 -6.02 7.67 4.84
N ILE A 210 -6.54 6.50 5.19
CA ILE A 210 -6.01 5.19 4.80
C ILE A 210 -7.06 4.42 4.00
N SER A 211 -6.68 4.03 2.78
CA SER A 211 -7.48 3.16 1.91
C SER A 211 -6.98 1.71 1.92
N ARG A 212 -7.83 0.80 1.42
CA ARG A 212 -7.52 -0.62 1.24
C ARG A 212 -7.96 -1.06 -0.13
N SER A 213 -7.08 -1.73 -0.86
CA SER A 213 -7.37 -2.22 -2.20
C SER A 213 -6.56 -3.49 -2.50
N VAL A 214 -6.65 -3.99 -3.73
CA VAL A 214 -6.01 -5.22 -4.18
C VAL A 214 -4.96 -4.89 -5.22
N TYR A 215 -3.74 -5.43 -5.08
CA TYR A 215 -2.64 -5.21 -6.00
C TYR A 215 -2.98 -5.66 -7.43
N GLY A 216 -2.56 -4.88 -8.42
CA GLY A 216 -2.77 -5.16 -9.84
C GLY A 216 -2.18 -4.09 -10.75
N ALA A 217 -2.79 -3.93 -11.93
CA ALA A 217 -2.32 -3.05 -13.01
C ALA A 217 -2.21 -1.56 -12.66
N GLN A 218 -2.86 -1.12 -11.59
CA GLN A 218 -2.71 0.23 -11.08
C GLN A 218 -1.28 0.53 -10.59
N PHE A 219 -0.53 -0.50 -10.15
CA PHE A 219 0.90 -0.39 -9.88
C PHE A 219 1.67 -0.72 -11.15
N GLY A 220 2.06 0.32 -11.87
CA GLY A 220 2.79 0.17 -13.14
C GLY A 220 4.09 -0.62 -13.00
N ARG A 221 4.44 -1.36 -14.05
CA ARG A 221 5.73 -2.07 -14.13
C ARG A 221 6.85 -1.07 -14.39
N SER A 222 8.01 -1.28 -13.77
CA SER A 222 9.19 -0.42 -13.94
C SER A 222 10.44 -1.25 -14.19
N PRO A 223 11.49 -0.71 -14.85
CA PRO A 223 12.79 -1.37 -14.88
C PRO A 223 13.43 -1.45 -13.49
N ALA A 224 14.28 -2.46 -13.26
CA ALA A 224 14.97 -2.70 -11.98
C ALA A 224 15.69 -1.45 -11.44
N ARG A 225 16.28 -0.65 -12.34
CA ARG A 225 16.96 0.61 -12.00
C ARG A 225 16.10 1.65 -11.28
N LEU A 226 14.77 1.59 -11.39
CA LEU A 226 13.86 2.49 -10.68
C LEU A 226 13.22 1.82 -9.45
N GLY A 227 13.35 0.51 -9.32
CA GLY A 227 12.97 -0.24 -8.14
C GLY A 227 11.47 -0.41 -7.87
N GLY A 228 10.57 -0.06 -8.79
CA GLY A 228 9.11 -0.30 -8.60
C GLY A 228 8.76 -1.78 -8.47
N GLY A 229 7.58 -2.09 -7.96
CA GLY A 229 7.11 -3.45 -7.65
C GLY A 229 7.17 -3.78 -6.16
N PHE A 230 7.24 -5.08 -5.85
CA PHE A 230 7.32 -5.58 -4.50
C PHE A 230 8.70 -5.35 -3.90
N LYS A 231 8.74 -5.01 -2.61
CA LYS A 231 9.94 -4.69 -1.84
C LYS A 231 9.82 -5.24 -0.43
N ASN A 232 10.85 -5.93 0.05
CA ASN A 232 10.95 -6.36 1.44
C ASN A 232 12.04 -5.57 2.17
N TRP A 233 11.89 -5.40 3.48
CA TRP A 233 12.88 -4.76 4.35
C TRP A 233 14.20 -5.53 4.31
N ARG A 234 15.30 -4.83 4.01
CA ARG A 234 16.65 -5.41 3.95
C ARG A 234 17.09 -5.87 5.35
N PRO A 235 17.52 -7.14 5.51
CA PRO A 235 18.07 -7.61 6.78
C PRO A 235 19.35 -6.85 7.15
N PHE A 236 19.53 -6.61 8.45
CA PHE A 236 20.76 -6.04 9.01
C PHE A 236 20.99 -6.55 10.43
N ARG A 237 22.21 -6.37 10.91
CA ARG A 237 22.63 -6.74 12.26
C ARG A 237 23.39 -5.59 12.94
N LEU A 238 23.13 -5.39 14.22
CA LEU A 238 23.92 -4.55 15.11
C LEU A 238 25.19 -5.29 15.51
N VAL A 239 26.34 -4.81 15.04
CA VAL A 239 27.65 -5.43 15.28
C VAL A 239 28.48 -4.57 16.23
N GLY A 240 29.24 -5.21 17.12
CA GLY A 240 30.11 -4.52 18.07
C GLY A 240 29.41 -3.92 19.28
N ALA A 241 28.11 -4.19 19.47
CA ALA A 241 27.40 -3.83 20.69
C ALA A 241 27.81 -4.74 21.87
N HIS A 242 27.72 -4.21 23.09
CA HIS A 242 27.94 -4.97 24.31
C HIS A 242 26.69 -4.97 25.18
N ARG A 243 26.50 -6.00 26.01
CA ARG A 243 25.35 -6.08 26.92
C ARG A 243 25.62 -5.32 28.22
N ASP A 244 24.66 -4.52 28.66
CA ASP A 244 24.67 -3.96 30.02
C ASP A 244 24.22 -4.99 31.06
N ARG A 245 24.20 -4.59 32.34
CA ARG A 245 23.80 -5.48 33.45
C ARG A 245 22.35 -5.96 33.36
N ALA A 246 21.49 -5.21 32.67
CA ALA A 246 20.09 -5.57 32.45
C ALA A 246 19.89 -6.40 31.16
N GLY A 247 20.96 -6.65 30.41
CA GLY A 247 20.96 -7.47 29.19
C GLY A 247 20.70 -6.68 27.90
N TYR A 248 20.59 -5.35 27.94
CA TYR A 248 20.37 -4.51 26.77
C TYR A 248 21.66 -4.30 25.98
N LEU A 249 21.55 -4.22 24.65
CA LEU A 249 22.68 -4.00 23.74
C LEU A 249 22.96 -2.51 23.61
N LEU A 250 24.21 -2.12 23.89
CA LEU A 250 24.69 -0.75 23.86
C LEU A 250 25.84 -0.56 22.84
N GLY A 251 25.82 0.57 22.13
CA GLY A 251 26.82 0.92 21.12
C GLY A 251 26.76 0.03 19.87
N GLY A 252 27.87 -0.03 19.13
CA GLY A 252 27.96 -0.77 17.87
C GLY A 252 27.56 0.05 16.64
N HIS A 253 27.39 -0.62 15.51
CA HIS A 253 26.95 -0.06 14.23
C HIS A 253 26.13 -1.07 13.43
N MET A 254 25.25 -0.61 12.54
CA MET A 254 24.42 -1.50 11.72
C MET A 254 25.18 -1.97 10.47
N VAL A 255 25.12 -3.28 10.21
CA VAL A 255 25.67 -3.91 9.01
C VAL A 255 24.55 -4.56 8.22
N PHE A 256 24.34 -4.11 6.99
CA PHE A 256 23.26 -4.54 6.11
C PHE A 256 23.68 -5.69 5.19
N ALA A 257 22.77 -6.64 4.99
CA ALA A 257 22.98 -7.75 4.06
C ALA A 257 23.05 -7.25 2.61
N LYS A 258 23.98 -7.78 1.83
CA LYS A 258 24.06 -7.61 0.38
C LYS A 258 23.04 -8.49 -0.33
N ASN A 259 22.77 -8.23 -1.60
CA ASN A 259 21.77 -8.98 -2.37
C ASN A 259 22.09 -10.48 -2.46
N ASP A 260 23.36 -10.85 -2.56
CA ASP A 260 23.84 -12.25 -2.59
C ASP A 260 23.79 -12.96 -1.23
N GLU A 261 23.56 -12.22 -0.14
CA GLU A 261 23.39 -12.74 1.22
C GLU A 261 21.90 -12.92 1.59
N ILE A 262 20.97 -12.48 0.74
CA ILE A 262 19.52 -12.52 0.99
C ILE A 262 18.92 -13.71 0.22
N PRO A 263 18.42 -14.76 0.92
CA PRO A 263 18.02 -16.02 0.28
C PRO A 263 16.93 -15.90 -0.78
N ASP A 264 16.02 -14.94 -0.62
CA ASP A 264 14.89 -14.73 -1.52
C ASP A 264 15.01 -13.45 -2.34
N TYR A 265 16.21 -12.89 -2.49
CA TYR A 265 16.45 -11.82 -3.45
C TYR A 265 16.19 -12.30 -4.89
N SER A 266 15.42 -11.53 -5.65
CA SER A 266 15.08 -11.88 -7.03
C SER A 266 14.78 -10.67 -7.90
N LEU A 267 15.24 -10.72 -9.15
CA LEU A 267 14.91 -9.74 -10.18
C LEU A 267 13.80 -10.20 -11.12
N VAL A 268 13.11 -11.31 -10.83
CA VAL A 268 12.08 -11.90 -11.71
C VAL A 268 10.97 -10.91 -12.04
N GLN A 269 10.53 -10.09 -11.08
CA GLN A 269 9.48 -9.08 -11.32
C GLN A 269 9.86 -8.01 -12.37
N TYR A 270 11.16 -7.88 -12.67
CA TYR A 270 11.69 -6.95 -13.67
C TYR A 270 12.02 -7.65 -14.97
N LEU A 271 12.73 -8.77 -14.88
CA LEU A 271 13.35 -9.44 -16.02
C LEU A 271 12.45 -10.50 -16.65
N GLY A 272 11.47 -11.02 -15.91
CA GLY A 272 10.68 -12.18 -16.31
C GLY A 272 11.28 -13.48 -15.81
N THR A 273 10.60 -14.59 -16.10
CA THR A 273 11.09 -15.96 -15.86
C THR A 273 11.94 -16.47 -17.01
N GLU A 274 11.76 -15.89 -18.20
CA GLU A 274 12.49 -16.22 -19.42
C GLU A 274 13.67 -15.27 -19.66
N PRO A 275 14.69 -15.68 -20.46
CA PRO A 275 15.79 -14.80 -20.81
C PRO A 275 15.34 -13.47 -21.42
N ASN A 276 15.74 -12.37 -20.77
CA ASN A 276 15.49 -11.00 -21.22
C ASN A 276 16.81 -10.20 -21.26
N PRO A 277 17.68 -10.44 -22.26
CA PRO A 277 19.00 -9.82 -22.33
C PRO A 277 18.95 -8.29 -22.48
N SER A 278 17.82 -7.75 -22.95
CA SER A 278 17.62 -6.30 -23.06
C SER A 278 17.34 -5.60 -21.74
N GLY A 279 16.91 -6.33 -20.71
CA GLY A 279 16.41 -5.74 -19.45
C GLY A 279 15.16 -4.87 -19.62
N ASP A 280 14.53 -4.89 -20.80
CA ASP A 280 13.32 -4.14 -21.09
C ASP A 280 12.13 -4.81 -20.40
N VAL A 281 11.55 -4.11 -19.44
CA VAL A 281 10.41 -4.59 -18.66
C VAL A 281 9.23 -4.97 -19.56
N MET A 282 9.02 -4.26 -20.68
CA MET A 282 7.90 -4.54 -21.59
C MET A 282 8.09 -5.82 -22.40
N LYS A 283 9.33 -6.32 -22.51
CA LYS A 283 9.68 -7.58 -23.19
C LYS A 283 9.82 -8.78 -22.26
N ALA A 284 9.80 -8.55 -20.95
CA ALA A 284 9.85 -9.63 -19.98
C ALA A 284 8.65 -10.57 -20.16
N ARG A 285 8.93 -11.87 -20.28
CA ARG A 285 7.92 -12.93 -20.33
C ARG A 285 7.86 -13.65 -19.00
N TYR A 286 6.65 -14.05 -18.63
CA TYR A 286 6.37 -14.74 -17.38
C TYR A 286 5.70 -16.06 -17.71
N SER A 287 6.30 -17.14 -17.25
CA SER A 287 5.79 -18.49 -17.40
C SER A 287 5.74 -19.17 -16.04
N TYR A 288 4.64 -19.87 -15.77
CA TYR A 288 4.52 -20.71 -14.58
C TYR A 288 4.13 -22.12 -15.02
N ASN A 289 4.98 -23.11 -14.70
CA ASN A 289 4.81 -24.51 -15.14
C ASN A 289 4.53 -24.66 -16.65
N GLY A 290 5.18 -23.83 -17.49
CA GLY A 290 5.04 -23.87 -18.95
C GLY A 290 3.83 -23.11 -19.52
N VAL A 291 3.03 -22.45 -18.67
CA VAL A 291 1.93 -21.59 -19.10
C VAL A 291 2.41 -20.14 -19.12
N ASP A 292 2.30 -19.48 -20.27
CA ASP A 292 2.58 -18.05 -20.40
C ASP A 292 1.47 -17.22 -19.76
N LEU A 293 1.87 -16.29 -18.88
CA LEU A 293 0.98 -15.44 -18.10
C LEU A 293 1.33 -13.96 -18.26
N GLY A 294 0.34 -13.09 -18.07
CA GLY A 294 0.62 -11.68 -17.82
C GLY A 294 1.36 -11.51 -16.49
N PHE A 295 2.11 -10.41 -16.32
CA PHE A 295 2.88 -10.18 -15.09
C PHE A 295 2.04 -10.26 -13.80
N TYR A 296 0.88 -9.61 -13.75
CA TYR A 296 0.04 -9.60 -12.54
C TYR A 296 -0.60 -10.96 -12.26
N GLU A 297 -0.95 -11.70 -13.31
CA GLU A 297 -1.44 -13.08 -13.20
C GLU A 297 -0.30 -14.00 -12.70
N TYR A 298 0.90 -13.88 -13.27
CA TYR A 298 2.09 -14.58 -12.80
C TYR A 298 2.37 -14.28 -11.33
N ALA A 299 2.34 -13.01 -10.91
CA ALA A 299 2.59 -12.63 -9.53
C ALA A 299 1.60 -13.33 -8.59
N ARG A 300 0.30 -13.29 -8.93
CA ARG A 300 -0.74 -14.00 -8.17
C ARG A 300 -0.50 -15.51 -8.11
N VAL A 301 -0.25 -16.16 -9.24
CA VAL A 301 0.01 -17.62 -9.32
C VAL A 301 1.28 -18.01 -8.57
N ALA A 302 2.35 -17.23 -8.70
CA ALA A 302 3.61 -17.52 -8.04
C ALA A 302 3.50 -17.35 -6.51
N ILE A 303 2.82 -16.29 -6.06
CA ILE A 303 2.56 -16.02 -4.63
C ILE A 303 1.60 -17.05 -4.02
N SER A 304 0.68 -17.62 -4.80
CA SER A 304 -0.22 -18.69 -4.33
C SER A 304 0.42 -20.08 -4.27
N GLY A 305 1.67 -20.22 -4.74
CA GLY A 305 2.34 -21.52 -4.82
C GLY A 305 1.88 -22.35 -6.01
N GLY A 306 1.41 -21.71 -7.07
CA GLY A 306 1.01 -22.34 -8.33
C GLY A 306 -0.48 -22.62 -8.44
N LYS A 307 -1.29 -22.04 -7.55
CA LYS A 307 -2.74 -22.12 -7.63
C LYS A 307 -3.23 -21.29 -8.81
N MET A 308 -3.87 -21.95 -9.77
CA MET A 308 -4.35 -21.37 -11.04
C MET A 308 -5.87 -21.49 -11.22
N ASP A 309 -6.60 -22.02 -10.23
CA ASP A 309 -8.06 -22.06 -10.29
C ASP A 309 -8.68 -20.70 -9.98
N TYR A 310 -9.54 -20.25 -10.88
CA TYR A 310 -10.33 -19.03 -10.78
C TYR A 310 -11.81 -19.38 -10.76
N ASN A 311 -12.55 -18.79 -9.82
CA ASN A 311 -14.00 -18.79 -9.84
C ASN A 311 -14.48 -17.43 -10.39
N PRO A 312 -15.00 -17.35 -11.63
CA PRO A 312 -15.29 -16.06 -12.26
C PRO A 312 -16.33 -15.23 -11.50
N VAL A 313 -17.27 -15.89 -10.81
CA VAL A 313 -18.29 -15.21 -10.00
C VAL A 313 -17.66 -14.61 -8.74
N TYR A 314 -16.76 -15.34 -8.09
CA TYR A 314 -16.00 -14.81 -6.96
C TYR A 314 -15.11 -13.64 -7.39
N GLU A 315 -14.36 -13.81 -8.49
CA GLU A 315 -13.50 -12.76 -9.05
C GLU A 315 -14.27 -11.48 -9.36
N LEU A 316 -15.45 -11.61 -9.99
CA LEU A 316 -16.33 -10.50 -10.27
C LEU A 316 -16.71 -9.75 -8.99
N ARG A 317 -17.19 -10.48 -7.96
CA ARG A 317 -17.63 -9.86 -6.71
C ARG A 317 -16.50 -9.14 -6.00
N GLN A 318 -15.35 -9.81 -5.85
CA GLN A 318 -14.23 -9.21 -5.15
C GLN A 318 -13.72 -7.96 -5.86
N THR A 319 -13.58 -7.99 -7.19
CA THR A 319 -13.10 -6.83 -7.95
C THR A 319 -14.08 -5.67 -7.90
N MET A 320 -15.39 -5.91 -8.00
CA MET A 320 -16.40 -4.85 -7.83
C MET A 320 -16.37 -4.23 -6.43
N ARG A 321 -16.20 -5.04 -5.37
CA ARG A 321 -16.07 -4.54 -4.00
C ARG A 321 -14.80 -3.70 -3.82
N THR A 322 -13.68 -4.12 -4.39
CA THR A 322 -12.43 -3.36 -4.37
C THR A 322 -12.61 -2.00 -5.04
N ILE A 323 -13.15 -1.97 -6.26
CA ILE A 323 -13.39 -0.70 -6.96
C ILE A 323 -14.44 0.15 -6.21
N CYS A 324 -15.43 -0.46 -5.56
CA CYS A 324 -16.38 0.26 -4.73
C CYS A 324 -15.70 0.94 -3.51
N ASN A 325 -14.75 0.27 -2.87
CA ASN A 325 -13.96 0.87 -1.80
C ASN A 325 -13.17 2.08 -2.33
N ASP A 326 -12.48 1.93 -3.47
CA ASP A 326 -11.74 3.04 -4.09
C ASP A 326 -12.67 4.23 -4.44
N LEU A 327 -13.91 3.95 -4.85
CA LEU A 327 -14.95 4.97 -5.09
C LEU A 327 -15.44 5.64 -3.81
N GLY A 328 -15.59 4.87 -2.72
CA GLY A 328 -15.90 5.37 -1.39
C GLY A 328 -14.82 6.31 -0.87
N ASP A 329 -13.55 5.91 -1.00
CA ASP A 329 -12.41 6.74 -0.62
C ASP A 329 -12.40 8.02 -1.44
N ARG A 330 -12.54 7.93 -2.78
CA ARG A 330 -12.69 9.11 -3.64
C ARG A 330 -13.79 10.05 -3.16
N ALA A 331 -14.94 9.52 -2.74
CA ALA A 331 -16.05 10.33 -2.27
C ALA A 331 -15.70 11.16 -1.03
N GLN A 332 -14.85 10.64 -0.14
CA GLN A 332 -14.38 11.38 1.03
C GLN A 332 -13.61 12.65 0.63
N TYR A 333 -12.68 12.56 -0.34
CA TYR A 333 -11.93 13.72 -0.85
C TYR A 333 -12.81 14.76 -1.51
N VAL A 334 -13.70 14.29 -2.38
CA VAL A 334 -14.61 15.17 -3.08
C VAL A 334 -15.47 15.91 -2.07
N ASN A 335 -15.99 15.21 -1.06
CA ASN A 335 -16.79 15.83 0.00
C ASN A 335 -15.97 16.79 0.88
N LEU A 336 -14.71 16.49 1.16
CA LEU A 336 -13.82 17.38 1.90
C LEU A 336 -13.59 18.69 1.14
N ALA A 337 -13.31 18.62 -0.16
CA ALA A 337 -13.15 19.80 -1.01
C ALA A 337 -14.41 20.69 -1.04
N ILE A 338 -15.60 20.06 -1.05
CA ILE A 338 -16.88 20.77 -0.98
C ILE A 338 -17.12 21.39 0.41
N SER A 339 -16.83 20.64 1.48
CA SER A 339 -16.92 21.11 2.87
C SER A 339 -16.09 22.37 3.10
N ASP A 340 -14.88 22.39 2.55
CA ASP A 340 -13.94 23.51 2.69
C ASP A 340 -14.20 24.64 1.67
N GLY A 341 -15.28 24.53 0.91
CA GLY A 341 -15.74 25.55 -0.02
C GLY A 341 -14.80 25.77 -1.21
N ILE A 342 -13.94 24.80 -1.54
CA ILE A 342 -12.95 24.94 -2.64
C ILE A 342 -13.66 25.17 -3.97
N ALA A 343 -14.78 24.49 -4.22
CA ALA A 343 -15.60 24.70 -5.41
C ALA A 343 -16.20 26.11 -5.54
N ASN A 344 -16.24 26.90 -4.45
CA ASN A 344 -16.72 28.28 -4.48
C ASN A 344 -15.60 29.31 -4.72
N LYS A 345 -14.33 28.89 -4.68
CA LYS A 345 -13.18 29.78 -4.94
C LYS A 345 -13.03 30.03 -6.43
N GLU A 346 -12.39 31.13 -6.79
CA GLU A 346 -11.93 31.36 -8.17
C GLU A 346 -10.94 30.26 -8.57
N HIS A 347 -11.09 29.76 -9.79
CA HIS A 347 -10.17 28.76 -10.31
C HIS A 347 -8.87 29.45 -10.73
N PRO A 348 -7.70 28.86 -10.44
CA PRO A 348 -6.42 29.45 -10.83
C PRO A 348 -6.32 29.61 -12.35
N ASP A 349 -5.60 30.63 -12.83
CA ASP A 349 -5.45 30.87 -14.26
C ASP A 349 -4.71 29.75 -15.01
N ARG A 350 -3.95 28.91 -14.29
CA ARG A 350 -3.26 27.74 -14.80
C ARG A 350 -3.34 26.57 -13.83
N LEU A 351 -3.35 25.37 -14.37
CA LEU A 351 -3.14 24.16 -13.59
C LEU A 351 -1.70 24.11 -13.03
N PRO A 352 -1.45 23.41 -11.92
CA PRO A 352 -0.10 23.11 -11.48
C PRO A 352 0.67 22.34 -12.54
N ASP A 353 2.01 22.49 -12.55
CA ASP A 353 2.89 21.77 -13.48
C ASP A 353 2.78 20.24 -13.33
N ASN A 354 2.44 19.77 -12.13
CA ASN A 354 2.13 18.38 -11.83
C ASN A 354 0.88 18.28 -10.97
N ILE A 355 -0.14 17.60 -11.49
CA ILE A 355 -1.40 17.33 -10.78
C ILE A 355 -1.35 16.05 -9.92
N TYR A 356 -0.36 15.18 -10.13
CA TYR A 356 -0.20 13.93 -9.38
C TYR A 356 0.63 14.07 -8.10
N GLY A 357 1.37 15.18 -7.98
CA GLY A 357 2.12 15.60 -6.81
C GLY A 357 2.43 17.08 -7.00
N SER A 358 1.67 17.92 -6.29
CA SER A 358 1.66 19.36 -6.52
C SER A 358 2.34 20.11 -5.38
N ASP A 359 3.11 21.14 -5.72
CA ASP A 359 3.57 22.11 -4.72
C ASP A 359 2.44 23.07 -4.30
N ASP A 360 1.29 23.04 -5.01
CA ASP A 360 0.06 23.71 -4.59
C ASP A 360 -0.69 22.86 -3.57
N THR A 361 -0.82 23.40 -2.36
CA THR A 361 -1.45 22.70 -1.23
C THR A 361 -2.93 22.39 -1.44
N THR A 362 -3.66 23.17 -2.25
CA THR A 362 -5.06 22.92 -2.56
C THR A 362 -5.18 21.72 -3.50
N TRP A 363 -4.36 21.69 -4.56
CA TRP A 363 -4.34 20.57 -5.49
C TRP A 363 -3.86 19.29 -4.82
N GLU A 364 -2.81 19.35 -4.01
CA GLU A 364 -2.29 18.19 -3.29
C GLU A 364 -3.33 17.61 -2.32
N SER A 365 -4.13 18.45 -1.68
CA SER A 365 -5.11 18.01 -0.67
C SER A 365 -6.44 17.53 -1.26
N TYR A 366 -6.94 18.19 -2.31
CA TYR A 366 -8.36 18.06 -2.71
C TYR A 366 -8.59 17.49 -4.12
N SER A 367 -7.54 17.42 -4.94
CA SER A 367 -7.65 16.83 -6.28
C SER A 367 -7.66 15.29 -6.21
N THR A 368 -8.18 14.63 -7.24
CA THR A 368 -8.22 13.16 -7.29
C THR A 368 -7.57 12.51 -8.53
N PRO A 369 -6.59 13.11 -9.25
CA PRO A 369 -6.14 12.60 -10.55
C PRO A 369 -5.51 11.20 -10.45
N SER A 370 -4.67 10.96 -9.44
CA SER A 370 -4.08 9.63 -9.19
C SER A 370 -5.16 8.59 -8.92
N ARG A 371 -6.13 8.89 -8.03
CA ARG A 371 -7.22 7.96 -7.69
C ARG A 371 -8.11 7.67 -8.90
N ASP A 372 -8.49 8.71 -9.63
CA ASP A 372 -9.31 8.60 -10.83
C ASP A 372 -8.61 7.75 -11.90
N ALA A 373 -7.30 7.91 -12.07
CA ALA A 373 -6.49 7.08 -12.97
C ALA A 373 -6.44 5.61 -12.51
N ARG A 374 -6.26 5.35 -11.22
CA ARG A 374 -6.26 3.98 -10.65
C ARG A 374 -7.61 3.29 -10.87
N ILE A 375 -8.73 3.98 -10.60
CA ILE A 375 -10.08 3.43 -10.79
C ILE A 375 -10.33 3.14 -12.28
N LYS A 376 -9.92 4.05 -13.18
CA LYS A 376 -10.00 3.84 -14.64
C LYS A 376 -9.20 2.62 -15.09
N ALA A 377 -7.98 2.46 -14.59
CA ALA A 377 -7.13 1.31 -14.90
C ALA A 377 -7.74 0.00 -14.36
N ALA A 378 -8.23 0.02 -13.12
CA ALA A 378 -8.87 -1.13 -12.48
C ALA A 378 -10.15 -1.56 -13.23
N ALA A 379 -11.02 -0.63 -13.62
CA ALA A 379 -12.22 -0.93 -14.40
C ALA A 379 -11.88 -1.52 -15.78
N GLN A 380 -10.85 -0.99 -16.44
CA GLN A 380 -10.40 -1.51 -17.73
C GLN A 380 -9.80 -2.93 -17.59
N GLN A 381 -9.02 -3.17 -16.53
CA GLN A 381 -8.46 -4.49 -16.25
C GLN A 381 -9.55 -5.50 -15.90
N PHE A 382 -10.51 -5.11 -15.07
CA PHE A 382 -11.66 -5.93 -14.70
C PHE A 382 -12.43 -6.43 -15.92
N TYR A 383 -12.67 -5.56 -16.92
CA TYR A 383 -13.29 -5.97 -18.17
C TYR A 383 -12.48 -7.03 -18.92
N ARG A 384 -11.15 -6.87 -19.00
CA ARG A 384 -10.26 -7.83 -19.65
C ARG A 384 -10.26 -9.18 -18.93
N ASP A 385 -10.08 -9.17 -17.61
CA ASP A 385 -10.05 -10.39 -16.79
C ASP A 385 -11.37 -11.17 -16.90
N MET A 386 -12.51 -10.49 -16.86
CA MET A 386 -13.81 -11.13 -17.05
C MET A 386 -13.97 -11.73 -18.45
N LYS A 387 -13.54 -11.00 -19.49
CA LYS A 387 -13.58 -11.49 -20.87
C LYS A 387 -12.74 -12.77 -21.02
N ASP A 388 -11.53 -12.77 -20.44
CA ASP A 388 -10.60 -13.89 -20.55
C ASP A 388 -11.10 -15.11 -19.75
N MET A 389 -11.63 -14.91 -18.55
CA MET A 389 -12.27 -15.99 -17.77
C MET A 389 -13.51 -16.58 -18.46
N ILE A 390 -14.32 -15.75 -19.12
CA ILE A 390 -15.46 -16.23 -19.90
C ILE A 390 -14.97 -17.04 -21.11
N ALA A 391 -13.93 -16.59 -21.80
CA ALA A 391 -13.34 -17.34 -22.92
C ALA A 391 -12.76 -18.68 -22.45
N MET A 392 -12.04 -18.71 -21.33
CA MET A 392 -11.54 -19.92 -20.68
C MET A 392 -12.68 -20.89 -20.34
N TRP A 393 -13.80 -20.39 -19.78
CA TRP A 393 -14.98 -21.22 -19.51
C TRP A 393 -15.58 -21.83 -20.78
N ILE A 394 -15.75 -21.02 -21.84
CA ILE A 394 -16.27 -21.49 -23.14
C ILE A 394 -15.39 -22.60 -23.71
N ASN A 395 -14.07 -22.45 -23.58
CA ASN A 395 -13.08 -23.40 -24.07
C ASN A 395 -12.82 -24.59 -23.11
N ARG A 396 -13.57 -24.69 -22.00
CA ARG A 396 -13.42 -25.73 -20.98
C ARG A 396 -12.00 -25.80 -20.39
N ASP A 397 -11.37 -24.63 -20.21
CA ASP A 397 -10.07 -24.53 -19.57
C ASP A 397 -10.17 -25.02 -18.11
N PRO A 398 -9.30 -25.96 -17.67
CA PRO A 398 -9.36 -26.54 -16.33
C PRO A 398 -9.04 -25.53 -15.21
N ARG A 399 -8.52 -24.34 -15.55
CA ARG A 399 -8.30 -23.25 -14.59
C ARG A 399 -9.60 -22.60 -14.14
N ILE A 400 -10.73 -22.82 -14.79
CA ILE A 400 -12.01 -22.25 -14.35
C ILE A 400 -12.73 -23.25 -13.46
N VAL A 401 -12.87 -22.92 -12.18
CA VAL A 401 -13.61 -23.71 -11.19
C VAL A 401 -14.94 -23.03 -10.89
N PHE A 402 -16.01 -23.58 -11.46
CA PHE A 402 -17.37 -23.08 -11.29
C PHE A 402 -18.38 -24.22 -11.31
N ASP A 403 -19.09 -24.42 -10.19
CA ASP A 403 -20.03 -25.54 -10.00
C ASP A 403 -21.44 -25.25 -10.56
N GLY A 404 -21.68 -24.06 -11.13
CA GLY A 404 -23.00 -23.67 -11.63
C GLY A 404 -23.24 -24.06 -13.09
N SER A 405 -24.51 -24.24 -13.46
CA SER A 405 -24.89 -24.67 -14.83
C SER A 405 -24.92 -23.52 -15.85
N PHE A 406 -25.04 -22.26 -15.41
CA PHE A 406 -25.25 -21.11 -16.29
C PHE A 406 -24.38 -19.92 -15.91
N LEU A 407 -23.09 -19.95 -16.28
CA LEU A 407 -22.12 -18.92 -15.90
C LEU A 407 -22.62 -17.49 -16.19
N LYS A 408 -23.18 -17.24 -17.38
CA LYS A 408 -23.74 -15.92 -17.75
C LYS A 408 -24.78 -15.41 -16.75
N LYS A 409 -25.71 -16.27 -16.32
CA LYS A 409 -26.77 -15.90 -15.38
C LYS A 409 -26.19 -15.57 -14.00
N HIS A 410 -25.23 -16.36 -13.53
CA HIS A 410 -24.58 -16.13 -12.24
C HIS A 410 -23.71 -14.87 -12.24
N LEU A 411 -23.00 -14.59 -13.33
CA LEU A 411 -22.23 -13.35 -13.49
C LEU A 411 -23.16 -12.12 -13.50
N GLN A 412 -24.27 -12.17 -14.25
CA GLN A 412 -25.24 -11.07 -14.28
C GLN A 412 -25.84 -10.83 -12.90
N GLN A 413 -26.29 -11.89 -12.23
CA GLN A 413 -26.86 -11.79 -10.87
C GLN A 413 -25.84 -11.20 -9.89
N ALA A 414 -24.60 -11.68 -9.91
CA ALA A 414 -23.56 -11.17 -9.04
C ALA A 414 -23.24 -9.70 -9.33
N TYR A 415 -23.19 -9.29 -10.60
CA TYR A 415 -23.00 -7.89 -10.98
C TYR A 415 -24.13 -7.00 -10.46
N ASP A 416 -25.38 -7.40 -10.66
CA ASP A 416 -26.55 -6.64 -10.23
C ASP A 416 -26.59 -6.50 -8.70
N GLU A 417 -26.25 -7.56 -7.96
CA GLU A 417 -26.18 -7.55 -6.50
C GLU A 417 -25.07 -6.61 -5.99
N GLU A 418 -23.84 -6.76 -6.48
CA GLU A 418 -22.71 -5.93 -6.02
C GLU A 418 -22.86 -4.46 -6.45
N SER A 419 -23.42 -4.21 -7.65
CA SER A 419 -23.70 -2.86 -8.11
C SER A 419 -24.73 -2.17 -7.23
N ASN A 420 -25.78 -2.90 -6.82
CA ASN A 420 -26.78 -2.36 -5.92
C ASN A 420 -26.29 -2.19 -4.49
N ALA A 421 -25.38 -3.04 -4.02
CA ALA A 421 -24.77 -2.93 -2.70
C ALA A 421 -23.82 -1.72 -2.60
N CYS A 422 -23.11 -1.41 -3.68
CA CYS A 422 -22.23 -0.25 -3.74
C CYS A 422 -23.03 1.04 -3.98
N LYS A 423 -23.26 1.82 -2.92
CA LYS A 423 -23.95 3.12 -3.00
C LYS A 423 -23.00 4.24 -2.60
N ILE A 424 -22.79 5.20 -3.49
CA ILE A 424 -22.14 6.48 -3.17
C ILE A 424 -23.19 7.57 -3.19
N VAL A 425 -23.23 8.38 -2.14
CA VAL A 425 -24.17 9.50 -2.01
C VAL A 425 -23.37 10.79 -1.96
N TYR A 426 -23.77 11.76 -2.79
CA TYR A 426 -23.26 13.13 -2.70
C TYR A 426 -24.41 14.13 -2.63
N MET A 427 -24.16 15.30 -2.04
CA MET A 427 -25.12 16.41 -2.00
C MET A 427 -24.90 17.32 -3.20
N SER A 428 -25.90 17.50 -4.06
CA SER A 428 -25.78 18.40 -5.22
C SER A 428 -25.67 19.86 -4.79
N SER A 429 -25.20 20.70 -5.71
CA SER A 429 -25.17 22.17 -5.55
C SER A 429 -26.58 22.73 -5.28
N GLY A 430 -27.61 22.06 -5.80
CA GLY A 430 -29.02 22.34 -5.52
C GLY A 430 -29.55 21.77 -4.20
N LYS A 431 -28.68 21.31 -3.29
CA LYS A 431 -29.00 20.71 -1.98
C LYS A 431 -29.91 19.49 -2.04
N ARG A 432 -29.78 18.68 -3.09
CA ARG A 432 -30.49 17.40 -3.24
C ARG A 432 -29.51 16.23 -3.12
N PRO A 433 -29.79 15.22 -2.29
CA PRO A 433 -28.95 14.03 -2.24
C PRO A 433 -29.11 13.23 -3.54
N ILE A 434 -27.99 12.89 -4.16
CA ILE A 434 -27.92 12.03 -5.35
C ILE A 434 -27.25 10.72 -4.94
N THR A 435 -27.94 9.60 -5.16
CA THR A 435 -27.41 8.26 -4.88
C THR A 435 -26.99 7.61 -6.19
N LEU A 436 -25.75 7.14 -6.25
CA LEU A 436 -25.17 6.46 -7.38
C LEU A 436 -24.85 5.02 -7.03
N THR A 437 -25.21 4.10 -7.92
CA THR A 437 -24.71 2.73 -7.88
C THR A 437 -23.30 2.63 -8.45
N TYR A 438 -22.65 1.49 -8.26
CA TYR A 438 -21.42 1.17 -8.99
C TYR A 438 -21.59 1.38 -10.50
N ASP A 439 -22.66 0.82 -11.08
CA ASP A 439 -22.91 0.85 -12.51
C ASP A 439 -23.12 2.28 -13.05
N ASP A 440 -23.81 3.13 -12.28
CA ASP A 440 -23.96 4.56 -12.61
C ASP A 440 -22.61 5.26 -12.71
N ILE A 441 -21.71 4.97 -11.77
CA ILE A 441 -20.38 5.59 -11.72
C ILE A 441 -19.50 5.05 -12.85
N ILE A 442 -19.50 3.74 -13.11
CA ILE A 442 -18.72 3.14 -14.20
C ILE A 442 -19.14 3.72 -15.56
N LYS A 443 -20.44 3.92 -15.81
CA LYS A 443 -20.95 4.54 -17.05
C LYS A 443 -20.47 5.97 -17.27
N ARG A 444 -20.12 6.69 -16.21
CA ARG A 444 -19.62 8.06 -16.28
C ARG A 444 -18.16 8.21 -15.81
N LEU A 445 -17.44 7.11 -15.67
CA LEU A 445 -16.09 7.07 -15.10
C LEU A 445 -15.10 8.01 -15.80
N TYR A 446 -15.19 8.11 -17.13
CA TYR A 446 -14.32 8.98 -17.92
C TYR A 446 -14.76 10.45 -17.94
N ARG A 447 -15.89 10.79 -17.29
CA ARG A 447 -16.38 12.16 -17.11
C ARG A 447 -16.11 12.70 -15.71
N LEU A 448 -15.62 11.88 -14.79
CA LEU A 448 -15.25 12.31 -13.46
C LEU A 448 -14.15 13.37 -13.54
N SER A 449 -14.42 14.56 -13.00
CA SER A 449 -13.42 15.62 -12.87
C SER A 449 -12.57 15.38 -11.63
N PHE A 450 -11.25 15.45 -11.82
CA PHE A 450 -10.26 15.40 -10.75
C PHE A 450 -10.04 16.78 -10.11
N ASP A 451 -10.52 17.84 -10.74
CA ASP A 451 -10.25 19.24 -10.39
C ASP A 451 -10.93 19.65 -9.08
N PRO A 452 -10.20 20.15 -8.07
CA PRO A 452 -10.79 20.49 -6.78
C PRO A 452 -11.77 21.67 -6.80
N TYR A 453 -11.68 22.56 -7.79
CA TYR A 453 -12.49 23.77 -7.93
C TYR A 453 -13.78 23.53 -8.71
N ASN A 454 -13.91 22.38 -9.37
CA ASN A 454 -15.13 22.00 -10.08
C ASN A 454 -16.28 21.73 -9.11
N CYS A 455 -17.50 22.12 -9.49
CA CYS A 455 -18.73 21.81 -8.80
C CYS A 455 -18.89 20.29 -8.61
N ILE A 456 -19.64 19.90 -7.57
CA ILE A 456 -19.82 18.51 -7.18
C ILE A 456 -20.41 17.63 -8.29
N GLU A 457 -21.28 18.20 -9.14
CA GLU A 457 -21.83 17.53 -10.31
C GLU A 457 -20.74 17.10 -11.31
N LEU A 458 -19.79 17.99 -11.62
CA LEU A 458 -18.67 17.68 -12.52
C LEU A 458 -17.68 16.71 -11.87
N ARG A 459 -17.44 16.85 -10.55
CA ARG A 459 -16.64 15.87 -9.78
C ARG A 459 -17.22 14.45 -9.89
N TRP A 460 -18.52 14.32 -10.10
CA TRP A 460 -19.21 13.05 -10.27
C TRP A 460 -19.63 12.72 -11.70
N GLY A 461 -19.22 13.51 -12.70
CA GLY A 461 -19.50 13.24 -14.11
C GLY A 461 -20.99 13.30 -14.47
N ALA A 462 -21.77 14.09 -13.73
CA ALA A 462 -23.19 14.30 -13.96
C ALA A 462 -23.47 14.86 -15.36
N GLN A 463 -24.66 14.57 -15.90
CA GLN A 463 -25.12 15.07 -17.19
C GLN A 463 -26.61 15.49 -17.12
N GLY A 464 -27.08 16.22 -18.15
CA GLY A 464 -28.48 16.63 -18.24
C GLY A 464 -28.93 17.46 -17.04
N ASP A 465 -30.14 17.16 -16.53
CA ASP A 465 -30.76 17.88 -15.41
C ASP A 465 -29.97 17.79 -14.10
N GLU A 466 -29.20 16.70 -13.88
CA GLU A 466 -28.31 16.56 -12.73
C GLU A 466 -27.22 17.64 -12.77
N ALA A 467 -26.59 17.82 -13.94
CA ALA A 467 -25.52 18.81 -14.17
C ALA A 467 -26.01 20.26 -14.23
N ALA A 468 -27.31 20.49 -14.45
CA ALA A 468 -27.89 21.84 -14.54
C ALA A 468 -27.73 22.66 -13.23
N ASN A 469 -27.53 21.99 -12.09
CA ASN A 469 -27.29 22.66 -10.80
C ASN A 469 -25.84 23.17 -10.65
N CYS A 470 -24.93 22.80 -11.56
CA CYS A 470 -23.54 23.22 -11.51
C CYS A 470 -23.40 24.69 -11.92
N GLY A 471 -23.02 25.54 -10.97
CA GLY A 471 -22.81 26.98 -11.18
C GLY A 471 -21.49 27.35 -11.86
N ASP A 472 -20.63 26.37 -12.20
CA ASP A 472 -19.31 26.64 -12.76
C ASP A 472 -19.38 27.40 -14.09
N GLY A 473 -18.70 28.55 -14.12
CA GLY A 473 -18.53 29.37 -15.33
C GLY A 473 -17.57 28.74 -16.34
N ARG A 474 -17.44 29.37 -17.51
CA ARG A 474 -16.60 28.86 -18.62
C ARG A 474 -15.15 28.58 -18.23
N GLN A 475 -14.55 29.41 -17.38
CA GLN A 475 -13.15 29.25 -16.95
C GLN A 475 -12.91 27.97 -16.15
N LYS A 476 -13.89 27.53 -15.33
CA LYS A 476 -13.80 26.28 -14.55
C LYS A 476 -14.06 25.02 -15.37
N ARG A 477 -14.68 25.19 -16.55
CA ARG A 477 -15.07 24.09 -17.45
C ARG A 477 -14.14 23.95 -18.65
N ALA A 478 -13.21 24.89 -18.83
CA ALA A 478 -12.18 24.88 -19.86
C ALA A 478 -11.03 23.97 -19.41
#